data_AF-A0A919Q005-F1
#
_entry.id   AF-A0A919Q005-F1
#
_cell.length_a   1.000
_cell.length_b   1.000
_cell.length_c   1.000
_cell.angle_alpha   90.00
_cell.angle_beta   90.00
_cell.angle_gamma   90.00
#
_symmetry.space_group_name_H-M   'P 1'
#
loop_
_entity.id
_entity.type
_entity.pdbx_description
1 polymer ?
#
loop_
_entity_poly.entity_id
_entity_poly.type
_entity_poly.pdbx_seq_one_letter_code
_entity_poly.pdbx_strand_id
1 'polypeptide(L)'
;MSDVARLGASGGAGGRRTRPLLRTLVGDVLRRHRLEQGRTLAEVARDACVSMPYLSEVERGRKEASSEVLAAVCDALRIDLADLLAEVGRDLLDDRAPVIHLRMVGAHGAIAPPGHRPAQRPGGVVLLAA
;
A
#
# COMPACT_ATOMS: atom_id res chain seq x y z
N MET A 1 -20.13 38.49 26.72
CA MET A 1 -19.28 39.69 26.82
C MET A 1 -18.12 39.29 27.73
N SER A 2 -16.88 39.08 27.33
CA SER A 2 -16.10 39.41 26.13
C SER A 2 -14.95 38.38 26.09
N ASP A 3 -14.74 37.70 24.97
CA ASP A 3 -13.69 37.99 23.99
C ASP A 3 -12.26 37.96 24.56
N VAL A 4 -11.55 36.86 24.27
CA VAL A 4 -10.09 36.81 24.32
C VAL A 4 -9.62 36.10 23.05
N ALA A 5 -9.44 36.89 22.00
CA ALA A 5 -8.59 36.53 20.88
C ALA A 5 -7.22 36.07 21.39
N ARG A 6 -6.83 34.84 21.03
CA ARG A 6 -5.43 34.43 20.95
C ARG A 6 -5.17 33.96 19.52
N LEU A 7 -4.63 34.90 18.74
CA LEU A 7 -3.84 34.62 17.54
C LEU A 7 -2.50 34.01 17.98
N GLY A 8 -2.02 33.05 17.19
CA GLY A 8 -0.70 32.42 17.32
C GLY A 8 -0.85 30.91 17.58
N ALA A 9 -0.45 30.00 16.71
CA ALA A 9 0.57 30.10 15.69
C ALA A 9 0.24 29.19 14.49
N SER A 10 0.52 29.74 13.31
CA SER A 10 0.93 28.99 12.13
C SER A 10 2.04 28.00 12.51
N GLY A 11 1.65 26.76 12.80
CA GLY A 11 2.57 25.64 12.95
C GLY A 11 2.55 24.85 11.65
N GLY A 12 3.47 25.18 10.74
CA GLY A 12 3.77 24.37 9.58
C GLY A 12 4.16 22.96 10.03
N ALA A 13 3.21 22.04 9.96
CA ALA A 13 3.49 20.62 10.08
C ALA A 13 3.25 20.02 8.70
N GLY A 14 4.27 20.10 7.85
CA GLY A 14 4.54 19.00 6.93
C GLY A 14 4.80 17.77 7.78
N GLY A 15 3.74 17.24 8.40
CA GLY A 15 3.75 15.97 9.09
C GLY A 15 4.27 15.01 8.06
N ARG A 16 5.48 14.51 8.30
CA ARG A 16 6.13 13.51 7.46
C ARG A 16 5.09 12.38 7.39
N ARG A 17 4.31 12.31 6.30
CA ARG A 17 3.22 11.33 6.18
C ARG A 17 3.88 10.00 6.47
N THR A 18 3.56 9.40 7.62
CA THR A 18 4.18 8.15 8.04
C THR A 18 3.90 7.18 6.92
N ARG A 19 4.95 6.65 6.30
CA ARG A 19 4.81 5.73 5.18
C ARG A 19 3.83 4.63 5.61
N PRO A 20 2.75 4.36 4.85
CA PRO A 20 1.75 3.39 5.25
C PRO A 20 2.40 2.02 5.43
N LEU A 21 1.89 1.27 6.41
CA LEU A 21 2.33 -0.10 6.68
C LEU A 21 1.55 -1.05 5.78
N LEU A 22 2.22 -2.03 5.21
CA LEU A 22 1.57 -2.97 4.28
C LEU A 22 0.40 -3.70 4.94
N ARG A 23 0.53 -4.13 6.20
CA ARG A 23 -0.60 -4.76 6.93
C ARG A 23 -1.84 -3.88 7.04
N THR A 24 -1.68 -2.56 7.06
CA THR A 24 -2.83 -1.64 7.12
C THR A 24 -3.54 -1.63 5.79
N LEU A 25 -2.80 -1.43 4.69
CA LEU A 25 -3.37 -1.44 3.34
C LEU A 25 -4.01 -2.79 3.00
N VAL A 26 -3.32 -3.90 3.29
CA VAL A 26 -3.85 -5.26 3.10
C VAL A 26 -5.12 -5.45 3.94
N GLY A 27 -5.10 -5.07 5.22
CA GLY A 27 -6.26 -5.18 6.10
C GLY A 27 -7.46 -4.37 5.59
N ASP A 28 -7.22 -3.16 5.10
CA ASP A 28 -8.26 -2.29 4.54
C ASP A 28 -8.87 -2.88 3.28
N VAL A 29 -8.06 -3.39 2.35
CA VAL A 29 -8.56 -4.05 1.13
C VAL A 29 -9.40 -5.28 1.47
N LEU A 30 -8.90 -6.17 2.34
CA LEU A 30 -9.66 -7.35 2.79
C LEU A 30 -11.00 -6.97 3.43
N ARG A 31 -11.00 -5.92 4.26
CA ARG A 31 -12.21 -5.40 4.88
C ARG A 31 -13.19 -4.85 3.85
N ARG A 32 -12.72 -4.13 2.82
CA ARG A 32 -13.57 -3.62 1.73
C ARG A 32 -14.26 -4.77 1.00
N HIS A 33 -13.52 -5.76 0.54
CA HIS A 33 -14.08 -6.97 -0.10
C HIS A 33 -15.11 -7.69 0.78
N ARG A 34 -14.81 -7.87 2.07
CA ARG A 34 -15.77 -8.49 3.00
C ARG A 34 -17.07 -7.69 3.12
N LEU A 35 -16.98 -6.36 3.26
CA LEU A 35 -18.14 -5.49 3.42
C LEU A 35 -18.96 -5.37 2.13
N GLU A 36 -18.30 -5.32 0.97
CA GLU A 36 -18.95 -5.33 -0.35
C GLU A 36 -19.76 -6.61 -0.58
N GLN A 37 -19.31 -7.74 -0.04
CA GLN A 37 -20.05 -9.00 -0.04
C GLN A 37 -21.18 -9.06 1.01
N GLY A 38 -21.31 -8.05 1.88
CA GLY A 38 -22.27 -8.04 2.98
C GLY A 38 -21.97 -9.08 4.08
N ARG A 39 -20.73 -9.58 4.15
CA ARG A 39 -20.36 -10.69 5.05
C ARG A 39 -19.83 -10.19 6.37
N THR A 40 -20.12 -10.94 7.43
CA THR A 40 -19.63 -10.67 8.78
C THR A 40 -18.21 -11.21 8.97
N LEU A 41 -17.47 -10.65 9.94
CA LEU A 41 -16.17 -11.19 10.36
C LEU A 41 -16.26 -12.67 10.75
N ALA A 42 -17.35 -13.08 11.41
CA ALA A 42 -17.53 -14.44 11.89
C ALA A 42 -17.67 -15.46 10.73
N GLU A 43 -18.36 -15.08 9.65
CA GLU A 43 -18.50 -15.93 8.46
C GLU A 43 -17.16 -16.12 7.75
N VAL A 44 -16.44 -15.03 7.46
CA VAL A 44 -15.16 -15.11 6.75
C VAL A 44 -14.09 -15.82 7.60
N ALA A 45 -14.03 -15.53 8.90
CA ALA A 45 -13.07 -16.18 9.80
C ALA A 45 -13.30 -17.69 9.88
N ARG A 46 -14.57 -18.13 9.90
CA ARG A 46 -14.92 -19.55 9.87
C ARG A 46 -14.43 -20.22 8.59
N ASP A 47 -14.70 -19.63 7.44
CA ASP A 47 -14.33 -20.20 6.14
C ASP A 47 -12.81 -20.22 5.94
N ALA A 48 -12.11 -19.20 6.44
CA ALA A 48 -10.64 -19.12 6.42
C ALA A 48 -9.96 -19.94 7.53
N CYS A 49 -10.71 -20.69 8.35
CA CYS A 49 -10.20 -21.46 9.48
C CYS A 49 -9.33 -20.66 10.48
N VAL A 50 -9.69 -19.39 10.72
CA VAL A 50 -9.03 -18.51 11.70
C VAL A 50 -10.01 -18.02 12.76
N SER A 51 -9.50 -17.48 13.87
CA SER A 51 -10.38 -16.88 14.88
C SER A 51 -10.93 -15.52 14.41
N MET A 52 -12.18 -15.22 14.73
CA MET A 52 -12.80 -13.91 14.45
C MET A 52 -12.02 -12.73 15.06
N PRO A 53 -11.52 -12.80 16.32
CA PRO A 53 -10.67 -11.74 16.86
C PRO A 53 -9.41 -11.53 16.03
N TYR A 54 -8.75 -12.61 15.61
CA TYR A 54 -7.55 -12.52 14.78
C TYR A 54 -7.83 -11.85 13.43
N LEU A 55 -8.86 -12.29 12.69
CA LEU A 55 -9.24 -11.65 11.42
C LEU A 55 -9.56 -10.17 11.61
N SER A 56 -10.24 -9.82 12.71
CA SER A 56 -10.47 -8.42 13.04
C SER A 56 -9.15 -7.65 13.22
N GLU A 57 -8.16 -8.20 13.94
CA GLU A 57 -6.85 -7.54 14.11
C GLU A 57 -6.12 -7.33 12.79
N VAL A 58 -6.24 -8.30 11.87
CA VAL A 58 -5.70 -8.21 10.50
C VAL A 58 -6.38 -7.08 9.72
N GLU A 59 -7.71 -7.04 9.66
CA GLU A 59 -8.47 -5.99 8.95
C GLU A 59 -8.22 -4.57 9.48
N ARG A 60 -7.72 -4.44 10.71
CA ARG A 60 -7.37 -3.14 11.32
C ARG A 60 -5.89 -2.83 11.24
N GLY A 61 -5.11 -3.64 10.51
CA GLY A 61 -3.67 -3.46 10.36
C GLY A 61 -2.89 -3.58 11.67
N ARG A 62 -3.37 -4.38 12.63
CA ARG A 62 -2.69 -4.60 13.92
C ARG A 62 -1.83 -5.85 13.96
N LYS A 63 -2.03 -6.76 13.01
CA LYS A 63 -1.23 -7.99 12.85
C LYS A 63 -0.73 -8.11 11.41
N GLU A 64 0.48 -8.62 11.28
CA GLU A 64 1.01 -9.13 10.02
C GLU A 64 0.42 -10.53 9.83
N ALA A 65 -0.38 -10.74 8.78
CA ALA A 65 -0.87 -12.06 8.43
C ALA A 65 0.23 -12.84 7.71
N SER A 66 0.35 -14.14 7.98
CA SER A 66 1.25 -14.98 7.19
C SER A 66 0.71 -15.15 5.78
N SER A 67 1.57 -15.58 4.85
CA SER A 67 1.16 -15.85 3.46
C SER A 67 0.05 -16.91 3.38
N GLU A 68 0.11 -17.94 4.23
CA GLU A 68 -0.91 -19.00 4.30
C GLU A 68 -2.25 -18.45 4.78
N VAL A 69 -2.26 -17.57 5.79
CA VAL A 69 -3.49 -16.95 6.26
C VAL A 69 -4.06 -15.98 5.24
N LEU A 70 -3.22 -15.20 4.55
CA LEU A 70 -3.67 -14.33 3.47
C LEU A 70 -4.34 -15.14 2.36
N ALA A 71 -3.73 -16.25 1.94
CA ALA A 71 -4.31 -17.15 0.95
C ALA A 71 -5.68 -17.69 1.42
N ALA A 72 -5.76 -18.20 2.66
CA ALA A 72 -7.01 -18.73 3.21
C ALA A 72 -8.13 -17.67 3.30
N VAL A 73 -7.81 -16.42 3.64
CA VAL A 73 -8.79 -15.33 3.66
C VAL A 73 -9.19 -14.91 2.25
N CYS A 74 -8.26 -14.90 1.28
CA CYS A 74 -8.58 -14.64 -0.13
C CYS A 74 -9.53 -15.71 -0.68
N ASP A 75 -9.26 -16.99 -0.41
CA ASP A 75 -10.11 -18.12 -0.78
C ASP A 75 -11.50 -17.99 -0.16
N ALA A 76 -11.56 -17.66 1.15
CA ALA A 76 -12.83 -17.43 1.85
C ALA A 76 -13.62 -16.26 1.23
N LEU A 77 -12.95 -15.20 0.78
CA LEU A 77 -13.55 -14.07 0.10
C LEU A 77 -13.75 -14.29 -1.40
N ARG A 78 -13.31 -15.42 -1.97
CA ARG A 78 -13.36 -15.73 -3.40
C ARG A 78 -12.72 -14.63 -4.26
N ILE A 79 -11.57 -14.13 -3.83
CA ILE A 79 -10.75 -13.17 -4.58
C ILE A 79 -9.38 -13.77 -4.85
N ASP A 80 -8.76 -13.39 -5.98
CA ASP A 80 -7.41 -13.82 -6.29
C ASP A 80 -6.38 -13.02 -5.48
N LEU A 81 -5.32 -13.67 -5.00
CA LEU A 81 -4.25 -13.02 -4.25
C LEU A 81 -3.54 -11.95 -5.09
N ALA A 82 -3.39 -12.15 -6.40
CA ALA A 82 -2.80 -11.16 -7.29
C ALA A 82 -3.67 -9.91 -7.40
N ASP A 83 -5.00 -10.06 -7.41
CA ASP A 83 -5.93 -8.93 -7.44
C ASP A 83 -5.88 -8.14 -6.13
N LEU A 84 -5.83 -8.83 -4.99
CA LEU A 84 -5.60 -8.21 -3.68
C LEU A 84 -4.30 -7.37 -3.69
N LEU A 85 -3.19 -7.97 -4.14
CA LEU A 85 -1.89 -7.29 -4.16
C LEU A 85 -1.85 -6.13 -5.17
N ALA A 86 -2.52 -6.27 -6.32
CA ALA A 86 -2.65 -5.18 -7.29
C ALA A 86 -3.41 -4.00 -6.70
N GLU A 87 -4.46 -4.26 -5.92
CA GLU A 87 -5.22 -3.23 -5.22
C GLU A 87 -4.42 -2.54 -4.12
N VAL A 88 -3.76 -3.32 -3.26
CA VAL A 88 -2.82 -2.78 -2.26
C VAL A 88 -1.74 -1.93 -2.93
N GLY A 89 -1.25 -2.34 -4.11
CA GLY A 89 -0.30 -1.58 -4.90
C GLY A 89 -0.85 -0.23 -5.37
N ARG A 90 -2.12 -0.18 -5.79
CA ARG A 90 -2.80 1.07 -6.15
C ARG A 90 -2.94 1.99 -4.93
N ASP A 91 -3.46 1.46 -3.81
CA ASP A 91 -3.63 2.23 -2.57
C ASP A 91 -2.26 2.78 -2.08
N LEU A 92 -1.19 1.99 -2.20
CA LEU A 92 0.17 2.42 -1.87
C LEU A 92 0.70 3.53 -2.80
N LEU A 93 0.33 3.52 -4.08
CA LEU A 93 0.70 4.56 -5.04
C LEU A 93 -0.07 5.85 -4.76
N ASP A 94 -1.35 5.76 -4.42
CA ASP A 94 -2.19 6.91 -4.07
C ASP A 94 -1.72 7.60 -2.77
N ASP A 95 -1.19 6.81 -1.84
CA ASP A 95 -0.56 7.33 -0.62
C ASP A 95 0.78 8.05 -0.86
N ARG A 96 1.43 7.82 -2.01
CA ARG A 96 2.61 8.62 -2.38
C ARG A 96 2.16 10.04 -2.68
N ALA A 97 2.52 10.98 -1.80
CA ALA A 97 2.40 12.39 -2.13
C ALA A 97 3.11 12.64 -3.47
N PRO A 98 2.50 13.39 -4.40
CA PRO A 98 3.12 13.67 -5.69
C PRO A 98 4.48 14.33 -5.44
N VAL A 99 5.55 13.68 -5.87
CA VAL A 99 6.88 14.28 -5.87
C VAL A 99 6.91 15.26 -7.03
N ILE A 100 6.60 16.52 -6.76
CA ILE A 100 6.73 17.60 -7.74
C ILE A 100 8.23 17.88 -7.86
N HIS A 101 8.86 17.34 -8.91
CA HIS A 101 10.19 17.78 -9.32
C HIS A 101 10.10 19.19 -9.89
N LEU A 102 10.33 20.19 -9.04
CA LEU A 102 10.50 21.57 -9.50
C LEU A 102 11.81 21.65 -10.29
N ARG A 103 11.70 21.58 -11.61
CA ARG A 103 12.81 21.92 -12.50
C ARG A 103 13.00 23.42 -12.43
N MET A 104 14.08 23.89 -11.81
CA MET A 104 14.48 25.28 -11.90
C MET A 104 14.71 25.62 -13.38
N VAL A 105 13.80 26.39 -13.97
CA VAL A 105 13.98 26.94 -15.31
C VAL A 105 14.80 28.22 -15.15
N GLY A 106 16.13 28.08 -15.31
CA GLY A 106 17.03 29.22 -15.47
C GLY A 106 17.97 29.47 -14.30
N ALA A 107 19.12 28.81 -14.31
CA ALA A 107 20.39 29.51 -14.14
C ALA A 107 21.27 29.07 -15.31
N HIS A 108 21.55 30.01 -16.21
CA HIS A 108 22.28 29.78 -17.45
C HIS A 108 23.72 29.35 -17.11
N GLY A 109 24.11 28.12 -17.46
CA GLY A 109 25.50 27.65 -17.33
C GLY A 109 25.60 26.13 -17.31
N ALA A 110 26.25 25.57 -18.34
CA ALA A 110 26.37 24.14 -18.62
C ALA A 110 27.07 23.33 -17.52
N ILE A 111 26.54 22.15 -17.18
CA ILE A 111 27.32 20.93 -16.86
C ILE A 111 26.54 19.71 -17.36
N ALA A 112 27.12 18.96 -18.31
CA ALA A 112 26.60 17.68 -18.77
C ALA A 112 26.90 16.59 -17.71
N PRO A 113 25.94 15.74 -17.32
CA PRO A 113 26.23 14.61 -16.44
C PRO A 113 26.99 13.50 -17.20
N PRO A 114 27.98 12.83 -16.58
CA PRO A 114 28.67 11.69 -17.20
C PRO A 114 27.70 10.52 -17.40
N GLY A 115 27.82 9.87 -18.55
CA GLY A 115 26.87 8.90 -19.08
C GLY A 115 26.58 7.73 -18.14
N HIS A 116 25.28 7.48 -17.93
CA HIS A 116 24.78 6.24 -17.36
C HIS A 116 24.57 5.24 -18.51
N ARG A 117 25.53 4.33 -18.75
CA ARG A 117 25.31 3.18 -19.63
C ARG A 117 24.22 2.29 -19.00
N PRO A 118 23.13 1.94 -19.70
CA PRO A 118 22.25 0.89 -19.21
C PRO A 118 23.04 -0.44 -19.23
N ALA A 119 23.08 -1.10 -18.08
CA ALA A 119 23.71 -2.41 -17.94
C ALA A 119 22.96 -3.44 -18.82
N GLN A 120 23.60 -3.88 -19.90
CA GLN A 120 23.24 -5.12 -20.58
C GLN A 120 23.44 -6.27 -19.60
N ARG A 121 22.37 -7.02 -19.32
CA ARG A 121 22.47 -8.33 -18.66
C ARG A 121 22.72 -9.40 -19.74
N PRO A 122 23.86 -10.10 -19.72
CA PRO A 122 24.04 -11.31 -20.50
C PRO A 122 23.46 -12.49 -19.71
N GLY A 123 22.63 -13.31 -20.35
CA GLY A 123 22.13 -14.55 -19.75
C GLY A 123 20.86 -15.05 -20.41
N GLY A 124 21.02 -15.73 -21.54
CA GLY A 124 19.92 -16.36 -22.27
C GLY A 124 19.52 -17.72 -21.70
N VAL A 125 18.36 -18.19 -22.16
CA VAL A 125 18.06 -19.61 -22.38
C VAL A 125 17.26 -19.69 -23.67
N VAL A 126 17.80 -20.36 -24.69
CA VAL A 126 17.04 -20.80 -25.86
C VAL A 126 16.66 -22.25 -25.59
N LEU A 127 15.37 -22.54 -25.54
CA LEU A 127 14.83 -23.88 -25.40
C LEU A 127 14.92 -24.58 -26.77
N LEU A 128 15.77 -25.60 -26.89
CA LEU A 128 15.76 -26.52 -28.03
C LEU A 128 14.66 -27.56 -27.79
N ALA A 129 13.66 -27.60 -28.68
CA ALA A 129 12.79 -28.75 -28.85
C ALA A 129 13.19 -29.46 -30.16
N ALA A 130 13.25 -30.79 -30.07
CA ALA A 130 13.86 -31.75 -30.99
C ALA A 130 13.19 -31.84 -32.38
#